data_AF-A0A3D1BAZ3-F1
#
_entry.id   AF-A0A3D1BAZ3-F1
#
_cell.length_a   1.000
_cell.length_b   1.000
_cell.length_c   1.000
_cell.angle_alpha   90.00
_cell.angle_beta   90.00
_cell.angle_gamma   90.00
#
_symmetry.space_group_name_H-M   'P 1'
#
loop_
_entity.id
_entity.type
_entity.pdbx_description
1 polymer ?
#
loop_
_entity_poly.entity_id
_entity_poly.type
_entity_poly.pdbx_seq_one_letter_code
_entity_poly.pdbx_strand_id
1 'polypeptide(L)'
;MFQRVNPAWTALLGYQPEELIGHHINEFIVEEDHPCTVDAYLAAAGGQQVRIVNRYRHKNGAQHWISWVAAPAGSKTYATGRD
;
A
#
# COMPACT_ATOMS: atom_id res chain seq x y z
N MET A 1 -0.60 8.64 2.68
CA MET A 1 0.02 9.17 1.44
C MET A 1 1.38 8.52 1.25
N PHE A 2 1.74 8.12 0.03
CA PHE A 2 3.06 7.58 -0.23
C PHE A 2 4.13 8.67 -0.12
N GLN A 3 5.17 8.38 0.67
CA GLN A 3 6.34 9.26 0.77
C GLN A 3 7.54 8.70 0.00
N ARG A 4 7.64 7.37 -0.07
CA ARG A 4 8.65 6.63 -0.81
C ARG A 4 8.08 5.27 -1.23
N VAL A 5 8.49 4.81 -2.39
CA VAL A 5 8.21 3.48 -2.94
C VAL A 5 9.51 2.90 -3.49
N ASN A 6 9.66 1.58 -3.50
CA ASN A 6 10.80 0.93 -4.13
C ASN A 6 10.51 0.61 -5.61
N PRO A 7 11.53 0.32 -6.44
CA PRO A 7 11.34 0.00 -7.86
C PRO A 7 10.46 -1.24 -8.13
N ALA A 8 10.25 -2.10 -7.14
CA ALA A 8 9.38 -3.27 -7.28
C ALA A 8 7.92 -2.88 -7.60
N TRP A 9 7.46 -1.71 -7.13
CA TRP A 9 6.13 -1.18 -7.50
C TRP A 9 5.98 -0.99 -8.99
N THR A 10 7.01 -0.46 -9.66
CA THR A 10 6.97 -0.20 -11.10
C THR A 10 6.93 -1.51 -11.87
N ALA A 11 7.70 -2.51 -11.45
CA ALA A 11 7.67 -3.84 -12.07
C ALA A 11 6.33 -4.56 -11.85
N LEU A 12 5.72 -4.41 -10.68
CA LEU A 12 4.52 -5.16 -10.29
C LEU A 12 3.21 -4.50 -10.75
N LEU A 13 3.12 -3.18 -10.75
CA LEU A 13 1.88 -2.43 -10.97
C LEU A 13 1.94 -1.46 -12.17
N GLY A 14 3.12 -1.26 -12.76
CA GLY A 14 3.30 -0.44 -13.94
C GLY A 14 3.29 1.08 -13.70
N TYR A 15 3.25 1.53 -12.44
CA TYR A 15 3.36 2.95 -12.08
C TYR A 15 4.79 3.36 -11.83
N GLN A 16 5.17 4.54 -12.32
CA GLN A 16 6.44 5.16 -11.95
C GLN A 16 6.36 5.72 -10.52
N PRO A 17 7.47 5.80 -9.77
CA PRO A 17 7.48 6.37 -8.42
C PRO A 17 6.86 7.76 -8.33
N GLU A 18 7.04 8.58 -9.36
CA GLU A 18 6.52 9.95 -9.44
C GLU A 18 4.99 9.98 -9.56
N GLU A 19 4.37 8.90 -10.06
CA GLU A 19 2.90 8.73 -10.14
C GLU A 19 2.30 8.26 -8.80
N LEU A 20 3.13 7.75 -7.89
CA LEU A 20 2.71 7.19 -6.61
C LEU A 20 2.94 8.18 -5.47
N ILE A 21 4.10 8.84 -5.45
CA ILE A 21 4.50 9.76 -4.38
C ILE A 21 3.54 10.95 -4.34
N GLY A 22 3.06 11.28 -3.14
CA GLY A 22 2.08 12.36 -2.97
C GLY A 22 0.62 11.93 -3.13
N HIS A 23 0.36 10.70 -3.58
CA HIS A 23 -1.00 10.15 -3.69
C HIS A 23 -1.39 9.31 -2.45
N HIS A 24 -2.69 9.19 -2.22
CA HIS A 24 -3.26 8.34 -1.19
C HIS A 24 -3.29 6.87 -1.65
N ILE A 25 -3.02 5.95 -0.73
CA ILE A 25 -2.89 4.51 -1.04
C ILE A 25 -4.16 3.92 -1.67
N ASN A 26 -5.34 4.36 -1.20
CA ASN A 26 -6.64 3.91 -1.71
C ASN A 26 -6.89 4.27 -3.19
N GLU A 27 -6.15 5.23 -3.77
CA GLU A 27 -6.26 5.53 -5.21
C GLU A 27 -5.82 4.31 -6.06
N PHE A 28 -4.94 3.46 -5.51
CA PHE A 28 -4.36 2.31 -6.20
C PHE A 28 -4.95 0.97 -5.76
N ILE A 29 -5.78 0.96 -4.72
CA ILE A 29 -6.41 -0.25 -4.18
C ILE A 29 -7.82 -0.42 -4.77
N VAL A 30 -8.23 -1.67 -4.98
CA VAL A 30 -9.61 -2.01 -5.37
C VAL A 30 -10.58 -1.56 -4.28
N GLU A 31 -11.70 -0.92 -4.65
CA GLU A 31 -12.63 -0.28 -3.70
C GLU A 31 -13.12 -1.21 -2.59
N GLU A 32 -13.38 -2.47 -2.92
CA GLU A 32 -13.76 -3.52 -1.97
C GLU A 32 -12.77 -3.72 -0.81
N ASP A 33 -11.48 -3.43 -1.03
CA ASP A 33 -10.41 -3.61 -0.05
C ASP A 33 -10.05 -2.29 0.67
N HIS A 34 -10.77 -1.19 0.41
CA HIS A 34 -10.57 0.06 1.13
C HIS A 34 -10.82 -0.08 2.64
N PRO A 35 -11.90 -0.72 3.11
CA PRO A 35 -12.19 -0.83 4.54
C PRO A 35 -11.07 -1.53 5.31
N CYS A 36 -10.63 -2.70 4.84
CA CYS A 36 -9.55 -3.45 5.52
C CYS A 36 -8.22 -2.68 5.48
N THR A 37 -7.95 -1.95 4.39
CA THR A 37 -6.75 -1.12 4.27
C THR A 37 -6.76 0.03 5.29
N VAL A 38 -7.90 0.71 5.46
CA VAL A 38 -8.05 1.80 6.42
C VAL A 38 -7.87 1.28 7.84
N ASP A 39 -8.48 0.14 8.18
CA ASP A 39 -8.34 -0.47 9.52
C ASP A 39 -6.87 -0.82 9.82
N ALA A 40 -6.16 -1.43 8.87
CA ALA A 40 -4.75 -1.74 9.01
C ALA A 40 -3.89 -0.47 9.19
N TYR A 41 -4.19 0.59 8.42
CA TYR A 41 -3.48 1.86 8.55
C TYR A 41 -3.69 2.51 9.93
N LEU A 42 -4.93 2.52 10.43
CA LEU A 42 -5.26 3.07 11.75
C LEU A 42 -4.59 2.27 12.87
N ALA A 43 -4.62 0.94 12.81
CA ALA A 43 -3.94 0.08 13.76
C ALA A 43 -2.41 0.32 13.75
N ALA A 44 -1.81 0.46 12.56
CA ALA A 44 -0.39 0.76 12.42
C ALA A 44 -0.02 2.14 12.98
N ALA A 45 -0.85 3.15 12.73
CA ALA A 45 -0.69 4.49 13.29
C ALA A 45 -0.85 4.48 14.83
N GLY A 46 -1.66 3.57 15.37
CA GLY A 46 -1.82 3.31 16.80
C GLY A 46 -0.65 2.56 17.44
N GLY A 47 0.42 2.25 16.70
CA GLY A 47 1.61 1.58 17.21
C GLY A 47 1.59 0.05 17.08
N GLN A 48 0.61 -0.52 16.38
CA GLN A 48 0.54 -1.97 16.18
C GLN A 48 1.25 -2.42 14.91
N GLN A 49 1.91 -3.57 14.95
CA GLN A 49 2.33 -4.23 13.73
C GLN A 49 1.15 -4.99 13.14
N VAL A 50 0.83 -4.73 11.88
CA VAL A 50 -0.31 -5.35 11.19
C VAL A 50 0.13 -6.10 9.95
N ARG A 51 -0.60 -7.17 9.65
CA ARG A 51 -0.48 -7.90 8.39
C ARG A 51 -1.80 -7.79 7.66
N ILE A 52 -1.74 -7.43 6.39
CA ILE A 52 -2.92 -7.31 5.53
C ILE A 52 -2.61 -7.84 4.15
N VAL A 53 -3.61 -8.42 3.49
CA VAL A 53 -3.56 -8.80 2.09
C VAL A 53 -4.66 -8.03 1.39
N ASN A 54 -4.31 -7.25 0.37
CA ASN A 54 -5.26 -6.45 -0.40
C ASN A 54 -4.86 -6.39 -1.88
N ARG A 55 -5.83 -6.04 -2.73
CA ARG A 55 -5.71 -5.98 -4.18
C ARG A 55 -5.35 -4.57 -4.65
N TYR A 56 -4.28 -4.49 -5.42
CA TYR A 56 -3.87 -3.28 -6.13
C TYR A 56 -4.24 -3.34 -7.61
N ARG A 57 -4.65 -2.21 -8.16
CA ARG A 57 -4.94 -2.04 -9.58
C ARG A 57 -3.66 -1.71 -10.33
N HIS A 58 -3.21 -2.60 -11.21
CA HIS A 58 -2.18 -2.30 -12.20
C HIS A 58 -2.68 -1.21 -13.15
N LYS A 59 -1.75 -0.41 -13.69
CA LYS A 59 -2.02 0.63 -14.70
C LYS A 59 -2.72 0.13 -15.98
N ASN A 60 -2.77 -1.18 -16.21
CA ASN A 60 -3.39 -1.82 -17.37
C ASN A 60 -4.78 -2.40 -17.05
N GLY A 61 -5.27 -2.20 -15.81
CA GLY A 61 -6.56 -2.71 -15.34
C GLY A 61 -6.50 -4.08 -14.64
N ALA A 62 -5.38 -4.80 -14.68
CA ALA A 62 -5.21 -6.04 -13.92
C ALA A 62 -5.19 -5.79 -12.41
N GLN A 63 -5.47 -6.82 -11.62
CA GLN A 63 -5.42 -6.76 -10.16
C GLN A 63 -4.30 -7.66 -9.64
N HIS A 64 -3.55 -7.17 -8.66
CA HIS A 64 -2.48 -7.91 -8.01
C HIS A 64 -2.75 -7.99 -6.52
N TRP A 65 -2.69 -9.21 -5.98
CA TRP A 65 -2.70 -9.42 -4.54
C TRP A 65 -1.32 -9.09 -3.98
N ILE A 66 -1.28 -8.30 -2.90
CA ILE A 66 -0.04 -7.99 -2.22
C ILE A 66 -0.25 -8.22 -0.72
N SER A 67 0.64 -9.01 -0.12
CA SER A 67 0.74 -9.16 1.32
C SER A 67 1.64 -8.07 1.89
N TRP A 68 1.09 -7.30 2.81
CA TRP A 68 1.77 -6.22 3.50
C TRP A 68 2.02 -6.54 4.95
N VAL A 69 3.21 -6.14 5.42
CA VAL A 69 3.50 -5.95 6.84
C VAL A 69 3.67 -4.46 7.07
N ALA A 70 2.74 -3.84 7.79
CA ALA A 70 2.82 -2.44 8.19
C ALA A 70 3.26 -2.34 9.65
N ALA A 71 4.23 -1.48 9.94
CA ALA A 71 4.78 -1.27 11.26
C ALA A 71 4.92 0.23 11.55
N PRO A 72 4.74 0.66 12.82
CA PRO A 72 4.99 2.03 13.22
C PRO A 72 6.49 2.36 13.09
N ALA A 73 6.78 3.58 12.66
CA ALA A 73 8.13 4.12 12.50
C ALA A 73 8.12 5.61 12.92
N GLY A 74 8.10 5.87 14.23
CA GLY A 74 7.94 7.22 14.77
C GLY A 74 6.59 7.82 14.39
N SER A 75 6.59 8.97 13.73
CA SER A 75 5.36 9.63 13.23
C SER A 75 4.89 9.10 11.86
N LYS A 76 5.44 7.99 11.39
CA LYS A 76 5.17 7.40 10.07
C LYS A 76 4.86 5.92 10.20
N THR A 77 4.28 5.35 9.15
CA THR A 77 4.08 3.91 9.00
C THR A 77 4.99 3.41 7.89
N TYR A 78 5.78 2.37 8.16
CA TYR A 78 6.55 1.67 7.14
C TYR A 78 5.80 0.39 6.75
N ALA A 79 5.67 0.15 5.45
CA ALA A 79 4.99 -1.02 4.93
C ALA A 79 5.91 -1.78 3.97
N THR A 80 6.07 -3.09 4.18
CA THR A 80 6.80 -3.98 3.26
C THR A 80 5.81 -4.90 2.58
N GLY A 81 5.81 -4.89 1.25
CA GLY A 81 4.91 -5.70 0.43
C GLY A 81 5.64 -6.88 -0.21
N ARG A 82 4.94 -8.00 -0.35
CA ARG A 82 5.36 -9.20 -1.10
C ARG A 82 4.17 -9.73 -1.90
N ASP A 83 4.40 -10.15 -3.14
CA ASP A 83 3.41 -10.89 -3.93
C ASP A 83 3.40 -12.39 -3.57
#